data_AF-A0A1B8FK74-F1
#
_entry.id   AF-A0A1B8FK74-F1
#
_cell.length_a   1.000
_cell.length_b   1.000
_cell.length_c   1.000
_cell.angle_alpha   90.00
_cell.angle_beta   90.00
_cell.angle_gamma   90.00
#
_symmetry.space_group_name_H-M   'P 1'
#
loop_
_entity.id
_entity.type
_entity.pdbx_description
1 polymer ?
#
loop_
_entity_poly.entity_id
_entity_poly.type
_entity_poly.pdbx_seq_one_letter_code
_entity_poly.pdbx_strand_id
1 'polypeptide(L)'
;MDDPLMWGFLPYNILFNPSLQRWSLGSYDICFKNKALSTFFSLGQTLPTHRTAHSEFGGLFQPTITQAIRLLSAQPFLTPEQALSSPRSSPSASLKSPDVVDPFSSNSLVYPITYSTNGTDVFPAPSAYDSRKHSWVHIFPEGRIHQHPALAMRYFKWGVSRMILESEPLPDIIPIFIDGTQHVMHESRTFPRFIPRTGKKITVVFGDSVDGEKVFGDLRRRWKALVEMQREALEKKGQDTTMEMGVLTEGLKYNAEAVALRLEATQRMRNEVVKLRNSLGYDAEDPKNGLVETWIEEGKSGAREGHMKDDSWTKDT
;
A
#
# COMPACT_ATOMS: atom_id res chain seq x y z
N MET A 1 -1.73 -5.78 15.91
CA MET A 1 -1.68 -7.16 15.38
C MET A 1 -2.74 -7.21 14.32
N ASP A 2 -2.32 -7.21 13.06
CA ASP A 2 -3.13 -6.57 12.02
C ASP A 2 -3.54 -7.61 10.97
N ASP A 3 -2.72 -7.81 9.95
CA ASP A 3 -3.10 -8.58 8.77
C ASP A 3 -3.29 -10.09 9.05
N PRO A 4 -2.36 -10.85 9.67
CA PRO A 4 -2.54 -12.30 9.82
C PRO A 4 -3.67 -12.69 10.78
N LEU A 5 -3.96 -11.87 11.79
CA LEU A 5 -5.04 -12.14 12.74
C LEU A 5 -6.40 -11.81 12.14
N MET A 6 -6.51 -10.73 11.36
CA MET A 6 -7.77 -10.40 10.67
C MET A 6 -8.25 -11.57 9.85
N TRP A 7 -7.38 -12.21 9.09
CA TRP A 7 -7.81 -13.26 8.16
C TRP A 7 -7.74 -14.67 8.75
N GLY A 8 -7.27 -14.81 9.99
CA GLY A 8 -7.09 -16.11 10.65
C GLY A 8 -8.40 -16.87 10.93
N PHE A 9 -9.56 -16.22 10.80
CA PHE A 9 -10.87 -16.89 10.91
C PHE A 9 -11.33 -17.55 9.61
N LEU A 10 -10.67 -17.28 8.47
CA LEU A 10 -11.06 -17.86 7.20
C LEU A 10 -10.78 -19.38 7.16
N PRO A 11 -11.64 -20.17 6.50
CA PRO A 11 -11.37 -21.58 6.23
C PRO A 11 -10.00 -21.84 5.57
N TYR A 12 -9.36 -22.95 5.93
CA TYR A 12 -8.03 -23.31 5.42
C TYR A 12 -7.96 -23.43 3.89
N ASN A 13 -9.02 -23.86 3.23
CA ASN A 13 -9.09 -23.94 1.77
C ASN A 13 -9.06 -22.56 1.08
N ILE A 14 -9.45 -21.49 1.78
CA ILE A 14 -9.28 -20.11 1.32
C ILE A 14 -7.88 -19.62 1.69
N LEU A 15 -7.47 -19.85 2.93
CA LEU A 15 -6.16 -19.42 3.42
C LEU A 15 -4.97 -20.03 2.67
N PHE A 16 -5.08 -21.24 2.13
CA PHE A 16 -3.98 -21.89 1.39
C PHE A 16 -4.18 -21.90 -0.13
N ASN A 17 -5.13 -21.13 -0.66
CA ASN A 17 -5.33 -20.96 -2.10
C ASN A 17 -4.78 -19.59 -2.56
N PRO A 18 -3.64 -19.55 -3.26
CA PRO A 18 -3.01 -18.31 -3.69
C PRO A 18 -3.89 -17.44 -4.61
N SER A 19 -4.84 -18.04 -5.34
CA SER A 19 -5.76 -17.30 -6.20
C SER A 19 -6.86 -16.57 -5.42
N LEU A 20 -7.13 -16.99 -4.18
CA LEU A 20 -8.12 -16.36 -3.29
C LEU A 20 -7.45 -15.48 -2.23
N GLN A 21 -6.15 -15.63 -2.03
CA GLN A 21 -5.39 -14.82 -1.10
C GLN A 21 -5.14 -13.39 -1.63
N ARG A 22 -5.17 -12.43 -0.70
CA ARG A 22 -4.88 -11.02 -0.99
C ARG A 22 -3.38 -10.78 -1.07
N TRP A 23 -3.02 -9.70 -1.74
CA TRP A 23 -1.70 -9.12 -1.58
C TRP A 23 -1.71 -8.12 -0.41
N SER A 24 -0.66 -8.14 0.40
CA SER A 24 -0.48 -7.18 1.50
C SER A 24 0.82 -6.41 1.36
N LEU A 25 0.94 -5.28 2.04
CA LEU A 25 2.16 -4.49 2.10
C LEU A 25 2.85 -4.74 3.45
N GLY A 26 4.01 -5.38 3.42
CA GLY A 26 4.80 -5.70 4.62
C GLY A 26 6.01 -4.80 4.76
N SER A 27 6.34 -4.42 6.00
CA SER A 27 7.52 -3.61 6.29
C SER A 27 8.82 -4.33 5.90
N TYR A 28 9.65 -3.72 5.05
CA TYR A 28 10.93 -4.28 4.58
C TYR A 28 11.83 -4.67 5.76
N ASP A 29 12.00 -3.74 6.70
CA ASP A 29 12.93 -3.89 7.80
C ASP A 29 12.45 -4.87 8.87
N ILE A 30 11.20 -5.35 8.82
CA ILE A 30 10.64 -6.33 9.76
C ILE A 30 10.44 -7.69 9.08
N CYS A 31 9.73 -7.71 7.94
CA CYS A 31 9.36 -8.91 7.22
C CYS A 31 10.50 -9.49 6.36
N PHE A 32 11.45 -8.66 5.92
CA PHE A 32 12.44 -9.06 4.91
C PHE A 32 13.89 -8.99 5.41
N LYS A 33 14.10 -9.22 6.71
CA LYS A 33 15.42 -9.15 7.37
C LYS A 33 16.41 -10.22 6.92
N ASN A 34 15.92 -11.42 6.60
CA ASN A 34 16.75 -12.57 6.23
C ASN A 34 16.02 -13.43 5.19
N LYS A 35 16.76 -14.29 4.50
CA LYS A 35 16.21 -15.11 3.40
C LYS A 35 15.00 -15.94 3.81
N ALA A 36 15.04 -16.59 4.98
CA ALA A 36 13.92 -17.42 5.44
C ALA A 36 12.63 -16.61 5.64
N LEU A 37 12.72 -15.45 6.31
CA LEU A 37 11.57 -14.56 6.49
C LEU A 37 11.12 -13.99 5.14
N SER A 38 12.05 -13.53 4.31
CA SER A 38 11.74 -12.99 2.99
C SER A 38 11.01 -14.00 2.10
N THR A 39 11.44 -15.26 2.09
CA THR A 39 10.75 -16.35 1.37
C THR A 39 9.36 -16.58 1.96
N PHE A 40 9.23 -16.66 3.29
CA PHE A 40 7.94 -16.87 3.95
C PHE A 40 6.93 -15.77 3.60
N PHE A 41 7.31 -14.49 3.72
CA PHE A 41 6.43 -13.37 3.43
C PHE A 41 6.13 -13.23 1.92
N SER A 42 7.12 -13.52 1.05
CA SER A 42 6.89 -13.51 -0.40
C SER A 42 5.90 -14.60 -0.84
N LEU A 43 5.99 -15.79 -0.24
CA LEU A 43 5.03 -16.88 -0.48
C LEU A 43 3.65 -16.56 0.09
N GLY A 44 3.59 -15.82 1.20
CA GLY A 44 2.35 -15.29 1.78
C GLY A 44 1.79 -14.04 1.08
N GLN A 45 2.20 -13.77 -0.17
CA GLN A 45 1.74 -12.64 -0.99
C GLN A 45 1.93 -11.26 -0.31
N THR A 46 3.00 -11.11 0.45
CA THR A 46 3.38 -9.84 1.08
C THR A 46 4.43 -9.13 0.23
N LEU A 47 4.16 -7.89 -0.15
CA LEU A 47 5.06 -7.05 -0.92
C LEU A 47 6.00 -6.24 0.00
N PRO A 48 7.32 -6.23 -0.25
CA PRO A 48 8.32 -5.54 0.56
C PRO A 48 8.21 -4.01 0.45
N THR A 49 7.84 -3.34 1.54
CA THR A 49 7.55 -1.90 1.56
C THR A 49 8.52 -1.17 2.50
N HIS A 50 9.24 -0.19 1.96
CA HIS A 50 10.15 0.66 2.74
C HIS A 50 9.40 1.77 3.46
N ARG A 51 9.78 1.98 4.72
CA ARG A 51 9.24 3.03 5.59
C ARG A 51 10.21 4.20 5.63
N THR A 52 9.71 5.42 5.39
CA THR A 52 10.53 6.65 5.35
C THR A 52 11.30 6.90 6.65
N ALA A 53 10.83 6.37 7.78
CA ALA A 53 11.53 6.50 9.06
C ALA A 53 12.80 5.63 9.17
N HIS A 54 12.89 4.54 8.41
CA HIS A 54 13.95 3.51 8.54
C HIS A 54 14.80 3.34 7.29
N SER A 55 14.36 3.87 6.15
CA SER A 55 14.99 3.67 4.85
C SER A 55 14.83 4.91 3.96
N GLU A 56 15.90 5.30 3.29
CA GLU A 56 15.91 6.35 2.26
C GLU A 56 15.07 5.99 1.03
N PHE A 57 14.86 4.69 0.79
CA PHE A 57 14.01 4.17 -0.29
C PHE A 57 12.52 4.20 0.08
N GLY A 58 12.20 4.60 1.30
CA GLY A 58 10.82 4.71 1.78
C GLY A 58 10.12 5.94 1.20
N GLY A 59 8.87 5.77 0.79
CA GLY A 59 8.07 6.88 0.31
C GLY A 59 6.95 6.47 -0.62
N LEU A 60 6.32 7.47 -1.21
CA LEU A 60 5.17 7.28 -2.09
C LEU A 60 5.51 6.61 -3.43
N PHE A 61 6.72 6.87 -3.94
CA PHE A 61 7.15 6.47 -5.28
C PHE A 61 8.01 5.20 -5.31
N GLN A 62 8.00 4.43 -4.21
CA GLN A 62 8.76 3.19 -4.15
C GLN A 62 8.24 2.15 -5.16
N PRO A 63 9.10 1.28 -5.71
CA PRO A 63 8.74 0.28 -6.72
C PRO A 63 7.62 -0.67 -6.29
N THR A 64 7.49 -0.92 -4.99
CA THR A 64 6.46 -1.77 -4.42
C THR A 64 5.05 -1.25 -4.63
N ILE A 65 4.85 0.07 -4.59
CA ILE A 65 3.55 0.68 -4.91
C ILE A 65 3.23 0.51 -6.40
N THR A 66 4.23 0.59 -7.27
CA THR A 66 4.08 0.29 -8.69
C THR A 66 3.63 -1.16 -8.90
N GLN A 67 4.19 -2.13 -8.17
CA GLN A 67 3.74 -3.52 -8.21
C GLN A 67 2.28 -3.67 -7.75
N ALA A 68 1.88 -3.00 -6.67
CA ALA A 68 0.49 -3.01 -6.19
C ALA A 68 -0.48 -2.43 -7.23
N ILE A 69 -0.14 -1.29 -7.86
CA ILE A 69 -0.95 -0.69 -8.93
C ILE A 69 -1.12 -1.66 -10.10
N ARG A 70 -0.03 -2.31 -10.53
CA ARG A 70 -0.02 -3.27 -11.63
C ARG A 70 -0.86 -4.51 -11.30
N LEU A 71 -0.81 -5.03 -10.08
CA LEU A 71 -1.65 -6.15 -9.64
C LEU A 71 -3.15 -5.85 -9.73
N LEU A 72 -3.54 -4.59 -9.48
CA LEU A 72 -4.93 -4.12 -9.57
C LEU A 72 -5.38 -3.83 -11.01
N SER A 73 -4.45 -3.75 -11.96
CA SER A 73 -4.71 -3.24 -13.30
C SER A 73 -4.73 -4.34 -14.37
N ALA A 74 -5.33 -4.01 -15.51
CA ALA A 74 -5.28 -4.84 -16.71
C ALA A 74 -3.89 -4.76 -17.35
N GLN A 75 -3.37 -5.92 -17.74
CA GLN A 75 -2.24 -6.03 -18.67
C GLN A 75 -2.76 -5.93 -20.13
N PRO A 76 -1.90 -5.57 -21.10
CA PRO A 76 -0.47 -5.27 -20.98
C PRO A 76 -0.17 -3.87 -20.42
N PHE A 77 0.91 -3.72 -19.63
CA PHE A 77 1.36 -2.41 -19.11
C PHE A 77 2.24 -1.63 -20.07
N LEU A 78 2.83 -2.32 -21.05
CA LEU A 78 3.61 -1.75 -22.15
C LEU A 78 3.22 -2.48 -23.44
N THR A 79 3.24 -1.75 -24.55
CA THR A 79 3.20 -2.39 -25.87
C THR A 79 4.50 -3.14 -26.14
N PRO A 80 4.50 -4.21 -26.97
CA PRO A 80 5.73 -4.93 -27.33
C PRO A 80 6.84 -4.02 -27.87
N GLU A 81 6.46 -3.02 -28.68
CA GLU A 81 7.39 -2.05 -29.26
C GLU A 81 8.05 -1.19 -28.18
N GLN A 82 7.25 -0.69 -27.22
CA GLN A 82 7.75 0.09 -26.09
C GLN A 82 8.66 -0.73 -25.17
N ALA A 83 8.29 -1.99 -24.93
CA ALA A 83 9.07 -2.88 -24.07
C ALA A 83 10.47 -3.16 -24.65
N LEU A 84 10.58 -3.26 -25.98
CA LEU A 84 11.86 -3.43 -26.69
C LEU A 84 12.71 -2.15 -26.71
N SER A 85 12.08 -0.96 -26.69
CA SER A 85 12.80 0.32 -26.71
C SER A 85 13.21 0.83 -25.33
N SER A 86 12.57 0.37 -24.25
CA SER A 86 12.88 0.86 -22.89
C SER A 86 14.25 0.38 -22.40
N PRO A 87 15.17 1.28 -22.00
CA PRO A 87 16.44 0.90 -21.38
C PRO A 87 16.17 0.31 -20.00
N ARG A 88 16.40 -0.99 -19.82
CA ARG A 88 16.20 -1.70 -18.55
C ARG A 88 17.53 -1.94 -17.84
N SER A 89 17.53 -1.71 -16.53
CA SER A 89 18.66 -2.04 -15.65
C SER A 89 18.73 -3.55 -15.42
N SER A 90 19.89 -4.15 -15.65
CA SER A 90 20.13 -5.56 -15.31
C SER A 90 19.89 -5.81 -13.82
N PRO A 91 19.19 -6.90 -13.44
CA PRO A 91 18.98 -7.23 -12.04
C PRO A 91 20.31 -7.45 -11.32
N SER A 92 20.40 -6.96 -10.07
CA SER A 92 21.57 -7.10 -9.20
C SER A 92 21.78 -8.58 -8.83
N ALA A 93 22.93 -9.16 -9.18
CA ALA A 93 23.31 -10.52 -8.80
C ALA A 93 23.85 -10.64 -7.35
N SER A 94 23.45 -9.73 -6.46
CA SER A 94 23.94 -9.69 -5.08
C SER A 94 23.59 -10.97 -4.32
N LEU A 95 24.59 -11.60 -3.69
CA LEU A 95 24.39 -12.81 -2.84
C LEU A 95 23.50 -12.53 -1.60
N LYS A 96 23.37 -11.25 -1.21
CA LYS A 96 22.51 -10.79 -0.11
C LYS A 96 21.05 -10.62 -0.52
N SER A 97 20.73 -10.75 -1.82
CA SER A 97 19.35 -10.68 -2.28
C SER A 97 18.51 -11.81 -1.66
N PRO A 98 17.23 -11.54 -1.36
CA PRO A 98 16.33 -12.53 -0.78
C PRO A 98 15.91 -13.61 -1.79
N ASP A 99 16.11 -13.39 -3.10
CA ASP A 99 15.76 -14.33 -4.16
C ASP A 99 16.92 -14.57 -5.15
N VAL A 100 16.87 -15.69 -5.88
CA VAL A 100 17.90 -16.05 -6.87
C VAL A 100 17.53 -15.46 -8.23
N VAL A 101 18.41 -14.65 -8.81
CA VAL A 101 18.26 -14.15 -10.18
C VAL A 101 18.43 -15.31 -11.15
N ASP A 102 17.36 -15.68 -11.86
CA ASP A 102 17.46 -16.56 -13.03
C ASP A 102 17.78 -15.72 -14.29
N PRO A 103 18.96 -15.87 -14.92
CA PRO A 103 19.35 -15.09 -16.10
C PRO A 103 18.46 -15.34 -17.33
N PHE A 104 17.70 -16.43 -17.38
CA PHE A 104 16.83 -16.76 -18.51
C PHE A 104 15.45 -16.10 -18.37
N SER A 105 14.85 -16.16 -17.19
CA SER A 105 13.52 -15.59 -16.96
C SER A 105 13.58 -14.12 -16.56
N SER A 106 14.60 -13.68 -15.80
CA SER A 106 14.73 -12.30 -15.33
C SER A 106 15.01 -11.29 -16.45
N ASN A 107 15.44 -11.77 -17.62
CA ASN A 107 15.64 -10.98 -18.84
C ASN A 107 14.43 -11.02 -19.79
N SER A 108 13.24 -11.43 -19.32
CA SER A 108 12.01 -11.34 -20.10
C SER A 108 11.83 -9.91 -20.65
N LEU A 109 11.85 -9.81 -21.98
CA LEU A 109 11.88 -8.54 -22.70
C LEU A 109 10.60 -7.72 -22.50
N VAL A 110 9.48 -8.36 -22.14
CA VAL A 110 8.19 -7.69 -22.00
C VAL A 110 7.91 -7.30 -20.54
N TYR A 111 7.98 -8.24 -19.60
CA TYR A 111 7.81 -7.97 -18.16
C TYR A 111 8.88 -8.69 -17.34
N PRO A 112 9.70 -7.97 -16.55
CA PRO A 112 10.70 -8.62 -15.73
C PRO A 112 9.96 -9.41 -14.64
N ILE A 113 10.30 -10.69 -14.49
CA ILE A 113 9.71 -11.55 -13.46
C ILE A 113 10.23 -11.22 -12.05
N THR A 114 11.16 -10.27 -11.95
CA THR A 114 11.72 -9.76 -10.70
C THR A 114 11.74 -8.23 -10.71
N TYR A 115 11.80 -7.64 -9.52
CA TYR A 115 12.01 -6.21 -9.34
C TYR A 115 12.87 -5.95 -8.11
N SER A 116 13.46 -4.75 -8.06
CA SER A 116 14.24 -4.29 -6.92
C SER A 116 13.50 -3.16 -6.21
N THR A 117 13.60 -3.11 -4.88
CA THR A 117 13.05 -2.04 -4.05
C THR A 117 14.09 -0.98 -3.69
N ASN A 118 15.38 -1.29 -3.77
CA ASN A 118 16.48 -0.38 -3.43
C ASN A 118 17.63 -0.35 -4.46
N GLY A 119 17.47 -0.99 -5.61
CA GLY A 119 18.49 -1.14 -6.66
C GLY A 119 19.50 -2.27 -6.44
N THR A 120 19.52 -2.89 -5.24
CA THR A 120 20.48 -3.96 -4.89
C THR A 120 19.83 -5.29 -4.56
N ASP A 121 18.62 -5.26 -4.03
CA ASP A 121 17.81 -6.44 -3.71
C ASP A 121 17.03 -6.94 -4.93
N VAL A 122 16.51 -8.17 -4.81
CA VAL A 122 15.75 -8.84 -5.86
C VAL A 122 14.57 -9.55 -5.22
N PHE A 123 13.37 -9.27 -5.72
CA PHE A 123 12.13 -9.93 -5.34
C PHE A 123 11.37 -10.39 -6.59
N PRO A 124 10.54 -11.45 -6.49
CA PRO A 124 9.59 -11.79 -7.54
C PRO A 124 8.67 -10.61 -7.84
N ALA A 125 8.44 -10.30 -9.11
CA ALA A 125 7.46 -9.33 -9.57
C ALA A 125 6.14 -10.06 -9.85
N PRO A 126 5.18 -10.07 -8.91
CA PRO A 126 3.96 -10.86 -9.10
C PRO A 126 3.08 -10.34 -10.23
N SER A 127 3.19 -9.06 -10.58
CA SER A 127 2.48 -8.46 -11.72
C SER A 127 3.01 -8.92 -13.09
N ALA A 128 4.10 -9.67 -13.14
CA ALA A 128 4.60 -10.26 -14.38
C ALA A 128 3.81 -11.50 -14.84
N TYR A 129 2.99 -12.08 -13.95
CA TYR A 129 2.24 -13.31 -14.23
C TYR A 129 0.78 -12.99 -14.56
N ASP A 130 0.33 -13.36 -15.76
CA ASP A 130 -1.05 -13.17 -16.22
C ASP A 130 -2.08 -13.83 -15.31
N SER A 131 -1.71 -14.91 -14.62
CA SER A 131 -2.55 -15.61 -13.64
C SER A 131 -2.86 -14.78 -12.38
N ARG A 132 -2.16 -13.65 -12.18
CA ARG A 132 -2.29 -12.76 -11.03
C ARG A 132 -2.87 -11.40 -11.39
N LYS A 133 -3.41 -11.23 -12.60
CA LYS A 133 -4.14 -10.02 -13.00
C LYS A 133 -5.42 -9.84 -12.20
N HIS A 134 -5.85 -8.59 -12.00
CA HIS A 134 -7.03 -8.26 -11.19
C HIS A 134 -7.00 -8.90 -9.80
N SER A 135 -5.79 -8.99 -9.23
CA SER A 135 -5.62 -9.39 -7.84
C SER A 135 -6.24 -8.33 -6.93
N TRP A 136 -6.59 -8.73 -5.71
CA TRP A 136 -6.98 -7.81 -4.66
C TRP A 136 -5.80 -7.49 -3.74
N VAL A 137 -5.72 -6.23 -3.32
CA VAL A 137 -4.67 -5.71 -2.43
C VAL A 137 -5.32 -5.19 -1.16
N HIS A 138 -4.81 -5.60 -0.01
CA HIS A 138 -5.24 -5.13 1.30
C HIS A 138 -4.17 -4.25 1.93
N ILE A 139 -4.59 -3.10 2.45
CA ILE A 139 -3.69 -2.10 3.01
C ILE A 139 -4.24 -1.55 4.33
N PHE A 140 -3.32 -1.22 5.24
CA PHE A 140 -3.59 -0.42 6.44
C PHE A 140 -3.07 1.01 6.19
N PRO A 141 -3.93 1.93 5.71
CA PRO A 141 -3.46 3.20 5.18
C PRO A 141 -2.94 4.16 6.25
N GLU A 142 -3.26 3.97 7.53
CA GLU A 142 -2.63 4.73 8.63
C GLU A 142 -1.11 4.46 8.73
N GLY A 143 -0.69 3.25 8.33
CA GLY A 143 0.70 2.83 8.26
C GLY A 143 1.44 2.90 9.60
N ARG A 144 0.69 2.76 10.72
CA ARG A 144 1.12 2.59 12.11
C ARG A 144 -0.01 1.90 12.88
N ILE A 145 0.31 1.24 14.00
CA ILE A 145 -0.69 0.86 15.00
C ILE A 145 -1.11 2.13 15.72
N HIS A 146 -2.40 2.39 15.73
CA HIS A 146 -3.02 3.47 16.47
C HIS A 146 -4.20 2.90 17.28
N GLN A 147 -4.14 3.03 18.60
CA GLN A 147 -5.16 2.54 19.53
C GLN A 147 -5.68 3.73 20.33
N HIS A 148 -6.76 4.35 19.87
CA HIS A 148 -7.40 5.46 20.56
C HIS A 148 -8.63 4.97 21.36
N PRO A 149 -8.88 5.45 22.59
CA PRO A 149 -10.04 5.03 23.40
C PRO A 149 -11.39 5.23 22.70
N ALA A 150 -11.56 6.37 22.03
CA ALA A 150 -12.73 6.69 21.20
C ALA A 150 -12.71 6.03 19.79
N LEU A 151 -11.78 5.11 19.53
CA LEU A 151 -11.57 4.46 18.22
C LEU A 151 -11.42 5.47 17.07
N ALA A 152 -10.76 6.59 17.35
CA ALA A 152 -10.44 7.57 16.34
C ALA A 152 -9.38 7.02 15.38
N MET A 153 -9.57 7.21 14.08
CA MET A 153 -8.58 6.84 13.06
C MET A 153 -7.63 8.00 12.78
N ARG A 154 -6.38 7.67 12.45
CA ARG A 154 -5.42 8.66 11.95
C ARG A 154 -5.72 9.07 10.50
N TYR A 155 -5.00 10.06 10.00
CA TYR A 155 -4.90 10.32 8.56
C TYR A 155 -4.42 9.08 7.79
N PHE A 156 -4.82 9.00 6.52
CA PHE A 156 -4.36 7.94 5.61
C PHE A 156 -3.13 8.41 4.83
N LYS A 157 -2.14 7.53 4.66
CA LYS A 157 -0.96 7.77 3.83
C LYS A 157 -1.35 7.75 2.34
N TRP A 158 -0.69 8.59 1.55
CA TRP A 158 -1.05 8.83 0.14
C TRP A 158 -0.89 7.62 -0.79
N GLY A 159 -0.26 6.52 -0.36
CA GLY A 159 -0.12 5.31 -1.18
C GLY A 159 -1.45 4.79 -1.71
N VAL A 160 -2.54 4.93 -0.93
CA VAL A 160 -3.90 4.56 -1.36
C VAL A 160 -4.38 5.38 -2.56
N SER A 161 -4.08 6.68 -2.61
CA SER A 161 -4.49 7.52 -3.73
C SER A 161 -3.85 7.10 -5.04
N ARG A 162 -2.60 6.60 -5.01
CA ARG A 162 -1.94 6.11 -6.22
C ARG A 162 -2.65 4.88 -6.80
N MET A 163 -3.01 3.92 -5.94
CA MET A 163 -3.78 2.75 -6.35
C MET A 163 -5.15 3.14 -6.94
N ILE A 164 -5.80 4.19 -6.43
CA ILE A 164 -7.09 4.66 -6.95
C ILE A 164 -6.94 5.42 -8.29
N LEU A 165 -5.95 6.32 -8.38
CA LEU A 165 -5.77 7.21 -9.52
C LEU A 165 -5.08 6.53 -10.72
N GLU A 166 -4.10 5.67 -10.45
CA GLU A 166 -3.20 5.11 -11.47
C GLU A 166 -3.62 3.74 -11.98
N SER A 167 -4.39 2.96 -11.20
CA SER A 167 -4.87 1.65 -11.66
C SER A 167 -5.92 1.81 -12.75
N GLU A 168 -5.87 0.92 -13.75
CA GLU A 168 -6.83 0.87 -14.85
C GLU A 168 -7.23 -0.59 -15.14
N PRO A 169 -8.53 -0.96 -15.05
CA PRO A 169 -9.67 -0.13 -14.63
C PRO A 169 -9.58 0.34 -13.16
N LEU A 170 -10.49 1.21 -12.74
CA LEU A 170 -10.62 1.56 -11.33
C LEU A 170 -10.90 0.27 -10.53
N PRO A 171 -10.11 -0.07 -9.50
CA PRO A 171 -10.37 -1.24 -8.69
C PRO A 171 -11.66 -1.09 -7.89
N ASP A 172 -12.31 -2.21 -7.58
CA ASP A 172 -13.34 -2.26 -6.56
C ASP A 172 -12.71 -1.96 -5.19
N ILE A 173 -13.38 -1.13 -4.40
CA ILE A 173 -12.86 -0.64 -3.13
C ILE A 173 -13.84 -1.05 -2.02
N ILE A 174 -13.37 -1.93 -1.12
CA ILE A 174 -14.14 -2.39 0.03
C ILE A 174 -13.54 -1.77 1.31
N PRO A 175 -14.24 -0.83 1.98
CA PRO A 175 -13.77 -0.28 3.24
C PRO A 175 -13.95 -1.32 4.35
N ILE A 176 -12.93 -1.44 5.21
CA ILE A 176 -12.94 -2.36 6.35
C ILE A 176 -12.67 -1.54 7.61
N PHE A 177 -13.49 -1.76 8.64
CA PHE A 177 -13.28 -1.20 9.97
C PHE A 177 -13.10 -2.32 10.99
N ILE A 178 -12.14 -2.14 11.91
CA ILE A 178 -11.73 -3.18 12.86
C ILE A 178 -11.77 -2.59 14.26
N ASP A 179 -12.45 -3.28 15.16
CA ASP A 179 -12.49 -2.98 16.59
C ASP A 179 -12.14 -4.24 17.41
N GLY A 180 -11.48 -4.03 18.55
CA GLY A 180 -11.23 -5.04 19.58
C GLY A 180 -9.84 -5.66 19.54
N THR A 181 -9.05 -5.43 18.49
CA THR A 181 -7.65 -5.90 18.42
C THR A 181 -6.79 -5.25 19.51
N GLN A 182 -7.10 -4.02 19.90
CA GLN A 182 -6.51 -3.30 21.03
C GLN A 182 -6.79 -3.97 22.38
N HIS A 183 -7.91 -4.68 22.54
CA HIS A 183 -8.23 -5.38 23.78
C HIS A 183 -7.52 -6.74 23.89
N VAL A 184 -7.24 -7.36 22.75
CA VAL A 184 -6.47 -8.62 22.64
C VAL A 184 -4.97 -8.35 22.79
N MET A 185 -4.47 -7.34 22.07
CA MET A 185 -3.04 -7.01 21.93
C MET A 185 -2.74 -5.53 22.24
N HIS A 186 -3.15 -5.02 23.41
CA HIS A 186 -2.91 -3.62 23.82
C HIS A 186 -1.42 -3.24 23.88
N GLU A 187 -1.02 -2.05 23.44
CA GLU A 187 0.43 -1.69 23.42
C GLU A 187 1.07 -1.49 24.81
N SER A 188 0.26 -1.17 25.84
CA SER A 188 0.74 -1.04 27.23
C SER A 188 1.15 -2.35 27.93
N ARG A 189 1.07 -3.51 27.25
CA ARG A 189 1.32 -4.83 27.86
C ARG A 189 2.77 -4.99 28.35
N THR A 190 2.92 -5.63 29.51
CA THR A 190 4.18 -6.14 30.08
C THR A 190 4.43 -7.59 29.65
N PHE A 191 5.57 -8.16 30.05
CA PHE A 191 5.94 -9.54 29.70
C PHE A 191 4.95 -10.58 30.28
N PRO A 192 4.53 -11.62 29.53
CA PRO A 192 4.91 -11.96 28.15
C PRO A 192 4.09 -11.20 27.08
N ARG A 193 4.80 -10.40 26.25
CA ARG A 193 4.18 -9.50 25.26
C ARG A 193 3.62 -10.20 24.01
N PHE A 194 4.02 -11.44 23.74
CA PHE A 194 3.65 -12.16 22.52
C PHE A 194 2.35 -12.97 22.63
N ILE A 195 1.80 -13.12 23.84
CA ILE A 195 0.60 -13.94 24.06
C ILE A 195 -0.66 -13.06 23.95
N PRO A 196 -1.61 -13.39 23.05
CA PRO A 196 -2.89 -12.68 22.95
C PRO A 196 -3.80 -12.96 24.15
N ARG A 197 -4.51 -11.93 24.63
CA ARG A 197 -5.55 -12.11 25.65
C ARG A 197 -6.73 -12.87 25.05
N THR A 198 -7.13 -13.97 25.69
CA THR A 198 -8.28 -14.77 25.27
C THR A 198 -9.60 -14.17 25.79
N GLY A 199 -10.73 -14.56 25.16
CA GLY A 199 -12.06 -14.15 25.61
C GLY A 199 -12.42 -12.67 25.34
N LYS A 200 -11.65 -11.95 24.51
CA LYS A 200 -11.98 -10.60 24.06
C LYS A 200 -12.71 -10.66 22.72
N LYS A 201 -13.69 -9.77 22.54
CA LYS A 201 -14.44 -9.64 21.30
C LYS A 201 -13.63 -8.83 20.29
N ILE A 202 -13.47 -9.37 19.09
CA ILE A 202 -12.97 -8.65 17.91
C ILE A 202 -14.16 -8.52 16.95
N THR A 203 -14.36 -7.31 16.44
CA THR A 203 -15.38 -7.01 15.43
C THR A 203 -14.66 -6.55 14.17
N VAL A 204 -14.86 -7.27 13.07
CA VAL A 204 -14.39 -6.87 11.74
C VAL A 204 -15.61 -6.59 10.90
N VAL A 205 -15.71 -5.40 10.36
CA VAL A 205 -16.86 -4.95 9.57
C VAL A 205 -16.39 -4.64 8.16
N PHE A 206 -17.03 -5.28 7.19
CA PHE A 206 -16.87 -5.03 5.77
C PHE A 206 -18.00 -4.12 5.32
N GLY A 207 -17.67 -2.96 4.76
CA GLY A 207 -18.66 -2.09 4.14
C GLY A 207 -19.03 -2.55 2.73
N ASP A 208 -20.05 -1.91 2.17
CA ASP A 208 -20.41 -2.09 0.77
C ASP A 208 -19.29 -1.61 -0.16
N SER A 209 -19.27 -2.12 -1.39
CA SER A 209 -18.35 -1.63 -2.42
C SER A 209 -18.60 -0.16 -2.68
N VAL A 210 -17.54 0.65 -2.63
CA VAL A 210 -17.62 2.09 -2.90
C VAL A 210 -17.98 2.28 -4.38
N ASP A 211 -18.98 3.12 -4.65
CA ASP A 211 -19.27 3.59 -6.00
C ASP A 211 -18.09 4.45 -6.51
N GLY A 212 -17.14 3.79 -7.15
CA GLY A 212 -15.86 4.37 -7.53
C GLY A 212 -16.00 5.53 -8.53
N GLU A 213 -16.97 5.46 -9.44
CA GLU A 213 -17.22 6.53 -10.40
C GLU A 213 -17.80 7.77 -9.71
N LYS A 214 -18.74 7.57 -8.78
CA LYS A 214 -19.32 8.67 -8.00
C LYS A 214 -18.31 9.32 -7.06
N VAL A 215 -17.44 8.53 -6.42
CA VAL A 215 -16.51 9.03 -5.40
C VAL A 215 -15.18 9.50 -5.98
N PHE A 216 -14.68 8.89 -7.05
CA PHE A 216 -13.34 9.17 -7.60
C PHE A 216 -13.32 9.47 -9.10
N GLY A 217 -14.44 9.36 -9.83
CA GLY A 217 -14.47 9.53 -11.28
C GLY A 217 -13.97 10.89 -11.77
N ASP A 218 -14.31 11.98 -11.07
CA ASP A 218 -13.80 13.32 -11.38
C ASP A 218 -12.28 13.44 -11.16
N LEU A 219 -11.78 12.84 -10.08
CA LEU A 219 -10.35 12.82 -9.75
C LEU A 219 -9.57 12.03 -10.79
N ARG A 220 -10.09 10.86 -11.21
CA ARG A 220 -9.47 10.04 -12.25
C ARG A 220 -9.48 10.72 -13.62
N ARG A 221 -10.54 11.44 -13.99
CA ARG A 221 -10.56 12.26 -15.21
C ARG A 221 -9.49 13.34 -15.20
N ARG A 222 -9.38 14.10 -14.11
CA ARG A 222 -8.34 15.12 -13.93
C ARG A 222 -6.94 14.51 -13.97
N TRP A 223 -6.73 13.38 -13.31
CA TRP A 223 -5.48 12.64 -13.35
C TRP A 223 -5.10 12.20 -14.77
N LYS A 224 -6.03 11.61 -15.53
CA LYS A 224 -5.81 11.21 -16.94
C LYS A 224 -5.45 12.41 -17.83
N ALA A 225 -6.14 13.55 -17.65
CA ALA A 225 -5.80 14.78 -18.37
C ALA A 225 -4.39 15.27 -18.03
N LEU A 226 -3.98 15.21 -16.76
CA LEU A 226 -2.64 15.59 -16.33
C LEU A 226 -1.55 14.69 -16.92
N VAL A 227 -1.81 13.38 -16.98
CA VAL A 227 -0.91 12.40 -17.63
C VAL A 227 -0.76 12.72 -19.12
N GLU A 228 -1.86 13.02 -19.82
CA GLU A 228 -1.82 13.37 -21.24
C GLU A 228 -1.05 14.66 -21.49
N MET A 229 -1.30 15.71 -20.71
CA MET A 229 -0.55 16.97 -20.80
C MET A 229 0.95 16.76 -20.59
N GLN A 230 1.33 15.88 -19.65
CA GLN A 230 2.73 15.54 -19.43
C GLN A 230 3.32 14.78 -20.62
N ARG A 231 2.55 13.88 -21.26
CA ARG A 231 2.97 13.14 -22.45
C ARG A 231 3.24 14.10 -23.62
N GLU A 232 2.32 14.99 -23.92
CA GLU A 232 2.50 16.02 -24.96
C GLU A 232 3.71 16.94 -24.67
N ALA A 233 3.94 17.28 -23.40
CA ALA A 233 5.07 18.12 -23.01
C ALA A 233 6.42 17.41 -23.20
N LEU A 234 6.49 16.08 -23.02
CA LEU A 234 7.69 15.28 -23.29
C LEU A 234 7.92 15.14 -24.80
N GLU A 235 6.85 14.91 -25.57
CA GLU A 235 6.91 14.82 -27.04
C GLU A 235 7.44 16.12 -27.65
N LYS A 236 6.93 17.28 -27.21
CA LYS A 236 7.42 18.61 -27.65
C LYS A 236 8.90 18.83 -27.32
N LYS A 237 9.44 18.16 -26.29
CA LYS A 237 10.85 18.22 -25.90
C LYS A 237 11.71 17.16 -26.59
N GLY A 238 11.12 16.30 -27.44
CA GLY A 238 11.81 15.17 -28.06
C GLY A 238 12.31 14.14 -27.05
N GLN A 239 11.68 14.04 -25.89
CA GLN A 239 12.03 13.07 -24.84
C GLN A 239 11.19 11.81 -24.97
N ASP A 240 11.65 10.72 -24.34
CA ASP A 240 10.89 9.46 -24.29
C ASP A 240 9.51 9.69 -23.65
N THR A 241 8.46 9.37 -24.40
CA THR A 241 7.06 9.49 -23.99
C THR A 241 6.53 8.21 -23.33
N THR A 242 7.35 7.16 -23.26
CA THR A 242 6.97 5.86 -22.69
C THR A 242 6.73 6.00 -21.18
N MET A 243 5.47 5.86 -20.77
CA MET A 243 5.10 5.86 -19.35
C MET A 243 4.61 4.47 -18.97
N GLU A 244 5.47 3.70 -18.31
CA GLU A 244 5.05 2.41 -17.78
C GLU A 244 3.99 2.60 -16.68
N MET A 245 3.03 1.68 -16.61
CA MET A 245 2.00 1.73 -15.57
C MET A 245 2.62 1.75 -14.17
N GLY A 246 2.20 2.73 -13.37
CA GLY A 246 2.67 2.97 -12.01
C GLY A 246 4.09 3.55 -11.89
N VAL A 247 4.76 3.87 -13.00
CA VAL A 247 6.04 4.60 -13.03
C VAL A 247 5.75 6.05 -13.43
N LEU A 248 6.07 6.97 -12.53
CA LEU A 248 5.76 8.38 -12.71
C LEU A 248 7.00 9.17 -13.11
N THR A 249 6.80 10.15 -13.99
CA THR A 249 7.80 11.18 -14.31
C THR A 249 7.90 12.21 -13.18
N GLU A 250 9.00 12.96 -13.13
CA GLU A 250 9.21 14.00 -12.10
C GLU A 250 8.09 15.04 -12.10
N GLY A 251 7.57 15.39 -13.28
CA GLY A 251 6.38 16.25 -13.42
C GLY A 251 5.18 15.67 -12.68
N LEU A 252 4.84 14.40 -12.90
CA LEU A 252 3.69 13.77 -12.26
C LEU A 252 3.92 13.46 -10.77
N LYS A 253 5.17 13.31 -10.33
CA LYS A 253 5.48 13.10 -8.90
C LYS A 253 5.17 14.34 -8.08
N TYR A 254 5.67 15.50 -8.49
CA TYR A 254 5.74 16.69 -7.64
C TYR A 254 4.91 17.89 -8.13
N ASN A 255 4.22 17.77 -9.26
CA ASN A 255 3.30 18.82 -9.71
C ASN A 255 2.22 19.09 -8.65
N ALA A 256 1.90 20.37 -8.45
CA ALA A 256 0.97 20.82 -7.43
C ALA A 256 -0.45 20.24 -7.60
N GLU A 257 -0.92 20.13 -8.84
CA GLU A 257 -2.21 19.51 -9.16
C GLU A 257 -2.17 18.00 -8.87
N ALA A 258 -1.09 17.29 -9.24
CA ALA A 258 -0.92 15.88 -8.89
C ALA A 258 -0.95 15.65 -7.38
N VAL A 259 -0.30 16.52 -6.61
CA VAL A 259 -0.32 16.45 -5.13
C VAL A 259 -1.72 16.73 -4.59
N ALA A 260 -2.42 17.74 -5.11
CA ALA A 260 -3.78 18.07 -4.69
C ALA A 260 -4.76 16.92 -4.96
N LEU A 261 -4.67 16.28 -6.13
CA LEU A 261 -5.50 15.11 -6.48
C LEU A 261 -5.26 13.94 -5.51
N ARG A 262 -4.01 13.69 -5.12
CA ARG A 262 -3.67 12.62 -4.16
C ARG A 262 -4.19 12.90 -2.76
N LEU A 263 -4.06 14.14 -2.30
CA LEU A 263 -4.61 14.59 -1.02
C LEU A 263 -6.13 14.39 -0.99
N GLU A 264 -6.82 14.88 -2.03
CA GLU A 264 -8.27 14.80 -2.14
C GLU A 264 -8.75 13.34 -2.22
N ALA A 265 -8.12 12.50 -3.06
CA ALA A 265 -8.44 11.07 -3.15
C ALA A 265 -8.24 10.33 -1.82
N THR A 266 -7.14 10.63 -1.12
CA THR A 266 -6.84 10.02 0.19
C THR A 266 -7.88 10.42 1.23
N GLN A 267 -8.28 11.69 1.25
CA GLN A 267 -9.30 12.19 2.18
C GLN A 267 -10.67 11.56 1.90
N ARG A 268 -11.08 11.48 0.62
CA ARG A 268 -12.35 10.84 0.23
C ARG A 268 -12.36 9.36 0.66
N MET A 269 -11.26 8.65 0.45
CA MET A 269 -11.13 7.25 0.89
C MET A 269 -11.23 7.10 2.42
N ARG A 270 -10.55 7.96 3.19
CA ARG A 270 -10.67 7.97 4.66
C ARG A 270 -12.11 8.19 5.09
N ASN A 271 -12.82 9.11 4.45
CA ASN A 271 -14.20 9.43 4.78
C ASN A 271 -15.13 8.21 4.56
N GLU A 272 -14.90 7.35 3.57
CA GLU A 272 -15.70 6.12 3.42
C GLU A 272 -15.51 5.16 4.60
N VAL A 273 -14.29 5.04 5.13
CA VAL A 273 -14.05 4.23 6.34
C VAL A 273 -14.68 4.88 7.58
N VAL A 274 -14.65 6.21 7.68
CA VAL A 274 -15.32 6.95 8.77
C VAL A 274 -16.83 6.77 8.72
N LYS A 275 -17.44 6.78 7.52
CA LYS A 275 -18.88 6.48 7.37
C LYS A 275 -19.20 5.08 7.88
N LEU A 276 -18.39 4.09 7.53
CA LEU A 276 -18.54 2.72 8.03
C LEU A 276 -18.43 2.67 9.55
N ARG A 277 -17.42 3.31 10.13
CA ARG A 277 -17.29 3.45 11.59
C ARG A 277 -18.53 4.08 12.22
N ASN A 278 -19.00 5.21 11.71
CA ASN A 278 -20.15 5.92 12.26
C ASN A 278 -21.45 5.10 12.16
N SER A 279 -21.58 4.25 11.12
CA SER A 279 -22.73 3.35 10.98
C SER A 279 -22.84 2.31 12.12
N LEU A 280 -21.74 2.06 12.84
CA LEU A 280 -21.68 1.15 13.99
C LEU A 280 -22.09 1.83 15.30
N GLY A 281 -22.42 3.13 15.28
CA GLY A 281 -22.85 3.89 16.45
C GLY A 281 -21.73 4.45 17.32
N TYR A 282 -20.49 4.47 16.84
CA TYR A 282 -19.39 5.17 17.52
C TYR A 282 -19.52 6.69 17.38
N ASP A 283 -19.03 7.42 18.37
CA ASP A 283 -19.07 8.89 18.40
C ASP A 283 -18.35 9.50 17.19
N ALA A 284 -18.89 10.59 16.65
CA ALA A 284 -18.25 11.28 15.53
C ALA A 284 -16.82 11.70 15.88
N GLU A 285 -15.87 11.40 14.98
CA GLU A 285 -14.47 11.81 15.16
C GLU A 285 -14.28 13.31 14.93
N ASP A 286 -13.28 13.91 15.60
CA ASP A 286 -12.81 15.25 15.24
C ASP A 286 -12.22 15.21 13.81
N PRO A 287 -12.70 16.05 12.88
CA PRO A 287 -12.13 16.15 11.53
C PRO A 287 -10.62 16.34 11.49
N LYS A 288 -10.02 16.95 12.53
CA LYS A 288 -8.57 17.16 12.65
C LYS A 288 -7.79 15.84 12.66
N ASN A 289 -8.38 14.75 13.16
CA ASN A 289 -7.71 13.45 13.19
C ASN A 289 -7.35 12.94 11.78
N GLY A 290 -8.05 13.43 10.74
CA GLY A 290 -7.74 13.15 9.34
C GLY A 290 -6.61 13.98 8.73
N LEU A 291 -6.12 15.03 9.41
CA LEU A 291 -5.09 15.93 8.90
C LEU A 291 -3.70 15.46 9.33
N VAL A 292 -2.70 15.57 8.47
CA VAL A 292 -1.33 15.15 8.79
C VAL A 292 -0.71 16.07 9.84
N GLU A 293 -1.03 17.36 9.75
CA GLU A 293 -0.52 18.46 10.56
C GLU A 293 -0.79 18.22 12.06
N THR A 294 -1.99 17.77 12.40
CA THR A 294 -2.40 17.45 13.78
C THR A 294 -1.44 16.46 14.44
N TRP A 295 -1.06 15.40 13.72
CA TRP A 295 -0.16 14.38 14.25
C TRP A 295 1.33 14.79 14.21
N ILE A 296 1.70 15.74 13.34
CA ILE A 296 3.05 16.34 13.37
C ILE A 296 3.19 17.20 14.63
N GLU A 297 2.17 17.99 14.95
CA GLU A 297 2.13 18.83 16.15
C GLU A 297 2.19 17.98 17.42
N GLU A 298 1.38 16.92 17.50
CA GLU A 298 1.43 15.96 18.61
C GLU A 298 2.82 15.33 18.76
N GLY A 299 3.41 14.86 17.65
CA GLY A 299 4.74 14.26 17.63
C GLY A 299 5.90 15.21 17.92
N LYS A 300 5.72 16.54 17.79
CA LYS A 300 6.68 17.55 18.25
C LYS A 300 6.55 17.82 19.75
N SER A 301 5.38 17.53 20.33
CA SER A 301 5.04 17.85 21.72
C SER A 301 5.27 16.68 22.70
N GLY A 302 5.76 15.53 22.24
CA GLY A 302 5.96 14.29 23.01
C GLY A 302 6.74 13.19 22.26
N ALA A 303 6.68 11.95 22.75
CA ALA A 303 7.34 10.79 22.14
C ALA A 303 6.58 10.30 20.88
N ARG A 304 7.30 9.83 19.84
CA ARG A 304 6.70 9.35 18.58
C ARG A 304 6.01 7.97 18.67
N GLU A 305 6.22 7.26 19.77
CA GLU A 305 5.64 5.95 20.10
C GLU A 305 5.30 5.89 21.60
N GLY A 306 4.37 5.02 21.96
CA GLY A 306 3.92 4.82 23.34
C GLY A 306 2.60 5.55 23.63
N HIS A 307 2.42 5.98 24.88
CA HIS A 307 1.22 6.70 25.32
C HIS A 307 1.28 8.17 24.91
N MET A 308 0.23 8.62 24.23
CA MET A 308 0.10 9.98 23.70
C MET A 308 -0.74 10.86 24.66
N LYS A 309 -0.86 12.16 24.38
CA LYS A 309 -1.60 13.12 25.22
C LYS A 309 -3.12 13.03 25.08
N ASP A 310 -3.59 12.46 23.98
CA ASP A 310 -4.99 12.15 23.69
C ASP A 310 -5.39 10.75 24.23
N ASP A 311 -4.58 10.18 25.11
CA ASP A 311 -4.68 8.82 25.65
C ASP A 311 -4.61 7.70 24.57
N SER A 312 -4.23 8.04 23.34
CA SER A 312 -3.97 7.05 22.30
C SER A 312 -2.62 6.35 22.54
N TRP A 313 -2.52 5.12 22.04
CA TRP A 313 -1.25 4.40 21.94
C TRP A 313 -0.84 4.30 20.49
N THR A 314 0.37 4.75 20.16
CA THR A 314 0.93 4.60 18.82
C THR A 314 2.20 3.76 18.82
N LYS A 315 2.38 3.00 17.73
CA LYS A 315 3.60 2.21 17.50
C LYS A 315 3.87 2.04 16.03
N ASP A 316 5.14 2.04 15.66
CA ASP A 316 5.56 1.82 14.29
C ASP A 316 5.43 0.33 13.93
N THR A 317 4.72 0.05 12.84
CA THR A 317 4.41 -1.29 12.31
C THR A 317 5.26 -1.67 11.13
#